data_AF-A0AAJ1ABQ7-F1
#
_entry.id   AF-A0AAJ1ABQ7-F1
#
_cell.length_a   1.000
_cell.length_b   1.000
_cell.length_c   1.000
_cell.angle_alpha   90.00
_cell.angle_beta   90.00
_cell.angle_gamma   90.00
#
_symmetry.space_group_name_H-M   'P 1'
#
loop_
_entity.id
_entity.type
_entity.pdbx_description
1 polymer ?
#
loop_
_entity_poly.entity_id
_entity_poly.type
_entity_poly.pdbx_seq_one_letter_code
_entity_poly.pdbx_strand_id
1 'polypeptide(L)' 'MNMVSNIAKSQVALSVGALLAEARLARGYSLDDVAETTGLTVAEVTALENDADFDASRIRRTASALGILEKICDAPR' A
#
# COMPACT_ATOMS: atom_id res chain seq x y z
N MET A 1 1.31 2.22 40.15
CA MET A 1 0.45 2.14 38.94
C MET A 1 1.33 1.76 37.77
N ASN A 2 1.25 0.52 37.25
CA ASN A 2 2.10 0.10 36.12
C ASN A 2 1.31 0.11 34.82
N MET A 3 1.80 0.93 33.91
CA MET A 3 1.37 1.09 32.53
C MET A 3 1.97 -0.05 31.70
N VAL A 4 1.12 -0.94 31.21
CA VAL A 4 1.47 -1.90 30.14
C VAL A 4 0.32 -1.89 29.17
N SER A 5 0.37 -0.92 28.24
CA SER A 5 -0.45 -0.97 27.04
C SER A 5 0.08 -2.11 26.19
N ASN A 6 -0.54 -3.27 26.36
CA ASN A 6 -0.39 -4.39 25.45
C ASN A 6 -1.06 -3.96 24.14
N ILE A 7 -0.32 -3.26 23.27
CA ILE A 7 -0.75 -3.01 21.90
C ILE A 7 -0.67 -4.37 21.23
N ALA A 8 -1.77 -5.11 21.35
CA ALA A 8 -2.07 -6.21 20.48
C ALA A 8 -1.94 -5.64 19.07
N LYS A 9 -0.85 -6.03 18.38
CA LYS A 9 -0.74 -5.91 16.94
C LYS A 9 -1.81 -6.83 16.39
N SER A 10 -3.05 -6.36 16.44
CA SER A 10 -4.19 -7.03 15.86
C SER A 10 -3.84 -7.12 14.40
N GLN A 11 -3.49 -8.33 13.97
CA GLN A 11 -3.16 -8.64 12.59
C GLN A 11 -4.48 -8.61 11.81
N VAL A 12 -5.12 -7.44 11.78
CA VAL A 12 -6.12 -7.10 10.79
C VAL A 12 -5.36 -7.22 9.49
N ALA A 13 -5.76 -8.17 8.63
CA ALA A 13 -5.22 -8.25 7.30
C ALA A 13 -5.41 -6.88 6.65
N LEU A 14 -4.34 -6.10 6.53
CA LEU A 14 -4.38 -4.79 5.90
C LEU A 14 -4.79 -5.00 4.44
N SER A 15 -5.74 -4.19 3.97
CA SER A 15 -6.14 -4.23 2.57
C SER A 15 -4.96 -3.87 1.67
N VAL A 16 -5.07 -4.21 0.38
CA VAL A 16 -4.03 -3.86 -0.60
C VAL A 16 -3.86 -2.34 -0.66
N GLY A 17 -4.96 -1.58 -0.67
CA GLY A 17 -4.92 -0.12 -0.64
C GLY A 17 -4.19 0.43 0.59
N ALA A 18 -4.48 -0.10 1.78
CA ALA A 18 -3.81 0.29 3.01
C ALA A 18 -2.31 0.01 2.98
N LEU A 19 -1.90 -1.15 2.44
CA LEU A 19 -0.48 -1.51 2.28
C LEU A 19 0.26 -0.57 1.31
N LEU A 20 -0.38 -0.19 0.20
CA LEU A 20 0.18 0.77 -0.75
C LEU A 20 0.35 2.15 -0.10
N ALA A 21 -0.69 2.64 0.61
CA ALA A 21 -0.66 3.93 1.28
C ALA A 21 0.42 3.98 2.37
N GLU A 22 0.53 2.93 3.20
CA GLU A 22 1.56 2.84 4.23
C GLU A 22 2.97 2.83 3.62
N ALA A 23 3.19 2.05 2.57
CA ALA A 23 4.49 1.98 1.91
C ALA A 23 4.87 3.30 1.24
N ARG A 24 3.91 4.04 0.66
CA ARG A 24 4.13 5.38 0.13
C ARG A 24 4.56 6.34 1.25
N LEU A 25 3.80 6.37 2.35
CA LEU A 25 4.09 7.24 3.50
C LEU A 25 5.42 6.90 4.18
N ALA A 26 5.75 5.62 4.33
CA ALA A 26 7.01 5.16 4.92
C ALA A 26 8.24 5.60 4.11
N ARG A 27 8.08 5.81 2.80
CA ARG A 27 9.12 6.31 1.89
C ARG A 27 9.16 7.84 1.80
N GLY A 28 8.18 8.53 2.38
CA GLY A 28 8.03 9.98 2.27
C GLY A 28 7.58 10.47 0.89
N TYR A 29 6.95 9.60 0.09
CA TYR A 29 6.47 9.96 -1.24
C TYR A 29 5.09 10.62 -1.20
N SER A 30 4.93 11.66 -2.02
CA SER A 30 3.64 12.22 -2.36
C SER A 30 2.88 11.31 -3.33
N LEU A 31 1.59 11.59 -3.53
CA LEU A 31 0.82 10.89 -4.55
C LEU A 31 1.37 11.18 -5.96
N ASP A 32 1.84 12.40 -6.20
CA ASP A 32 2.46 12.82 -7.46
C ASP A 32 3.75 12.03 -7.75
N ASP A 33 4.62 11.82 -6.75
CA ASP A 33 5.86 11.05 -6.93
C ASP A 33 5.57 9.60 -7.37
N VAL A 34 4.54 8.99 -6.78
CA VAL A 34 4.11 7.62 -7.13
C VAL A 34 3.44 7.60 -8.50
N ALA A 35 2.60 8.58 -8.81
CA ALA A 35 1.96 8.74 -10.10
C ALA A 35 2.99 8.85 -11.24
N GLU A 36 3.99 9.73 -11.10
CA GLU A 36 5.08 9.90 -12.07
C GLU A 36 5.88 8.61 -12.26
N THR A 37 6.27 7.96 -11.16
CA THR A 37 7.07 6.72 -11.20
C THR A 37 6.32 5.54 -11.85
N THR A 38 5.00 5.46 -11.64
CA THR A 38 4.17 4.33 -12.09
C THR A 38 3.47 4.58 -13.42
N GLY A 39 3.55 5.80 -13.95
CA GLY A 39 2.81 6.24 -15.13
C GLY A 39 1.29 6.27 -14.91
N LEU A 40 0.86 6.42 -13.66
CA LEU A 40 -0.55 6.57 -13.28
C LEU A 40 -0.87 8.04 -13.01
N THR A 41 -2.14 8.38 -12.98
CA THR A 41 -2.60 9.66 -12.44
C THR A 41 -2.72 9.60 -10.92
N VAL A 42 -2.65 10.76 -10.26
CA VAL A 42 -2.91 10.87 -8.80
C VAL A 42 -4.28 10.28 -8.43
N ALA A 43 -5.29 10.44 -9.27
CA ALA A 43 -6.62 9.88 -9.05
C ALA A 43 -6.62 8.34 -9.09
N GLU A 44 -5.87 7.73 -10.02
CA GLU A 44 -5.72 6.27 -10.07
C GLU A 44 -4.93 5.75 -8.87
N VAL A 45 -3.84 6.41 -8.47
CA VAL A 45 -3.10 6.04 -7.24
C VAL A 45 -4.01 6.15 -6.00
N THR A 46 -4.80 7.22 -5.91
CA THR A 46 -5.76 7.41 -4.82
C THR A 46 -6.85 6.33 -4.84
N ALA A 47 -7.32 5.90 -6.02
CA ALA A 47 -8.30 4.83 -6.13
C ALA A 47 -7.71 3.48 -5.69
N LEU A 48 -6.45 3.19 -6.01
CA LEU A 48 -5.75 2.00 -5.52
C LEU A 48 -5.62 2.03 -3.98
N GLU A 49 -5.22 3.16 -3.39
CA GLU A 49 -5.04 3.31 -1.94
C GLU A 49 -6.34 3.21 -1.14
N ASN A 50 -7.48 3.53 -1.77
CA ASN A 50 -8.81 3.44 -1.16
C ASN A 50 -9.55 2.13 -1.49
N ASP A 51 -8.88 1.15 -2.12
CA ASP A 51 -9.51 -0.09 -2.61
C ASP A 51 -10.74 0.18 -3.50
N ALA A 52 -10.68 1.25 -4.32
CA ALA A 52 -11.68 1.62 -5.31
C ALA A 52 -11.28 1.20 -6.73
N ASP A 53 -10.01 0.87 -6.95
CA ASP A 53 -9.47 0.25 -8.17
C ASP A 53 -8.76 -1.06 -7.81
N PHE A 54 -9.17 -2.15 -8.45
CA PHE A 54 -8.63 -3.50 -8.24
C PHE A 54 -7.89 -4.05 -9.47
N ASP A 55 -7.50 -3.18 -10.41
CA ASP A 55 -6.69 -3.60 -11.55
C ASP A 55 -5.35 -4.17 -11.07
N ALA A 56 -5.21 -5.50 -11.23
CA ALA A 56 -4.05 -6.23 -10.74
C ALA A 56 -2.73 -5.74 -11.36
N SER A 57 -2.75 -5.21 -12.59
CA SER A 57 -1.54 -4.69 -13.24
C SER A 57 -1.12 -3.35 -12.65
N ARG A 58 -2.07 -2.47 -12.35
CA ARG A 58 -1.82 -1.21 -11.64
C ARG A 58 -1.32 -1.47 -10.23
N ILE A 59 -1.98 -2.36 -9.48
CA ILE A 59 -1.55 -2.79 -8.14
C ILE A 59 -0.11 -3.30 -8.17
N ARG A 60 0.22 -4.24 -9.08
CA ARG A 60 1.58 -4.79 -9.17
C ARG A 60 2.62 -3.72 -9.51
N ARG A 61 2.31 -2.80 -10.44
CA ARG A 61 3.23 -1.69 -10.78
C ARG A 61 3.49 -0.79 -9.58
N THR A 62 2.44 -0.35 -8.89
CA THR A 62 2.56 0.50 -7.69
C THR A 62 3.28 -0.21 -6.56
N ALA A 63 2.93 -1.47 -6.30
CA ALA A 63 3.59 -2.31 -5.29
C ALA A 63 5.08 -2.52 -5.58
N SER A 64 5.44 -2.71 -6.85
CA SER A 64 6.84 -2.83 -7.28
C SER A 64 7.61 -1.53 -7.08
N ALA A 65 7.02 -0.38 -7.45
CA ALA A 65 7.63 0.94 -7.25
C ALA A 65 7.86 1.26 -5.77
N LEU A 66 6.96 0.77 -4.90
CA LEU A 66 7.05 0.95 -3.45
C LEU A 66 7.91 -0.13 -2.74
N GLY A 67 8.34 -1.17 -3.45
CA GLY A 67 9.16 -2.26 -2.89
C GLY A 67 8.39 -3.22 -1.98
N ILE A 68 7.08 -3.35 -2.18
CA ILE A 68 6.20 -4.24 -1.38
C ILE A 68 5.46 -5.28 -2.22
N LEU A 69 5.87 -5.49 -3.49
CA LEU A 69 5.26 -6.47 -4.38
C LEU A 69 5.17 -7.87 -3.77
N GLU A 70 6.23 -8.31 -3.10
CA GLU A 70 6.27 -9.61 -2.42
C GLU A 70 5.23 -9.71 -1.30
N LYS A 71 4.95 -8.61 -0.59
CA LYS A 71 3.93 -8.58 0.48
C LYS A 71 2.50 -8.66 -0.03
N ILE A 72 2.27 -8.26 -1.28
CA ILE A 72 0.94 -8.26 -1.92
C ILE A 72 0.71 -9.54 -2.72
N CYS A 73 1.77 -10.11 -3.31
CA CYS A 73 1.69 -11.32 -4.12
C CYS A 73 1.89 -12.63 -3.34
N ASP A 74 2.08 -12.59 -2.02
CA ASP A 74 2.21 -13.77 -1.15
C ASP A 74 0.87 -14.52 -0.92
N ALA A 75 0.07 -14.67 -1.98
CA ALA A 75 -0.89 -15.76 -2.06
C ALA A 75 -0.10 -17.04 -2.38
N PRO A 76 -0.21 -18.10 -1.57
CA PRO A 76 0.57 -19.32 -1.77
C PRO A 76 0.31 -19.89 -3.16
N ARG A 77 1.38 -20.19 -3.89
CA ARG A 77 1.33 -21.03 -5.10
C ARG A 77 0.93 -22.46 -4.75
#